data_AF-A0A936DH24-F1
#
_entry.id   AF-A0A936DH24-F1
#
_cell.length_a   1.000
_cell.length_b   1.000
_cell.length_c   1.000
_cell.angle_alpha   90.00
_cell.angle_beta   90.00
_cell.angle_gamma   90.00
#
_symmetry.space_group_name_H-M   'P 1'
#
loop_
_entity.id
_entity.type
_entity.pdbx_description
1 polymer ?
#
loop_
_entity_poly.entity_id
_entity_poly.type
_entity_poly.pdbx_seq_one_letter_code
_entity_poly.pdbx_strand_id
1 'polypeptide(L)'
;MHRLRALATFTLLLGACTQAEDPAPAPPPAPVEPAPASAPQVFEVTIASVPSGAAVTLQGAELGVTPYVLKYKRQTSVLVTADGFFAKEITVGPDSDPTVVATLTPLDDDGGATTGAAPLDGPATGAVAMADKPPPTADAKASAGPKPASATSSGAKSASSFPTTPSSSGTATPPADIDKPAPKSSSLPYDNVAAAKADYQAGKINRDTYDQAVRKLKARRIDKLLVIKELYRQGTIDKGEYQRRKRIIDNEYKGV
;
A
#
# COMPACT_ATOMS: atom_id res chain seq x y z
N MET A 1 -23.42 52.96 -3.25
CA MET A 1 -24.16 51.80 -3.78
C MET A 1 -24.28 50.75 -2.68
N HIS A 2 -25.43 50.72 -2.01
CA HIS A 2 -25.74 49.83 -0.88
C HIS A 2 -26.24 48.47 -1.38
N ARG A 3 -25.77 47.38 -0.78
CA ARG A 3 -26.47 46.09 -0.85
C ARG A 3 -26.76 45.56 0.54
N LEU A 4 -28.06 45.47 0.80
CA LEU A 4 -28.75 45.05 2.00
C LEU A 4 -28.33 43.64 2.44
N ARG A 5 -28.18 43.50 3.77
CA ARG A 5 -28.15 42.23 4.49
C ARG A 5 -29.56 41.65 4.53
N ALA A 6 -29.76 40.45 4.00
CA ALA A 6 -30.98 39.67 4.22
C ALA A 6 -30.77 38.76 5.42
N LEU A 7 -31.48 39.05 6.51
CA LEU A 7 -31.64 38.20 7.69
C LEU A 7 -32.71 37.15 7.35
N ALA A 8 -32.31 35.87 7.31
CA ALA A 8 -33.25 34.76 7.16
C ALA A 8 -33.64 34.25 8.54
N THR A 9 -34.86 34.57 8.94
CA THR A 9 -35.53 34.12 10.16
C THR A 9 -35.88 32.64 10.01
N PHE A 10 -35.27 31.78 10.84
CA PHE A 10 -35.53 30.34 10.85
C PHE A 10 -36.58 30.04 11.94
N THR A 11 -37.84 29.89 11.52
CA THR A 11 -38.96 29.56 12.38
C THR A 11 -38.95 28.06 12.68
N LEU A 12 -38.77 27.72 13.96
CA LEU A 12 -38.69 26.35 14.47
C LEU A 12 -40.10 25.87 14.83
N LEU A 13 -40.62 24.92 14.03
CA LEU A 13 -41.93 24.31 14.22
C LEU A 13 -41.78 23.13 15.20
N LEU A 14 -42.34 23.25 16.41
CA LEU A 14 -42.44 22.15 17.37
C LEU A 14 -43.53 21.16 16.92
N GLY A 15 -43.10 20.00 16.44
CA GLY A 15 -43.94 18.81 16.30
C GLY A 15 -43.87 17.97 17.56
N ALA A 16 -44.98 17.87 18.29
CA ALA A 16 -45.15 16.94 19.40
C ALA A 16 -45.37 15.52 18.84
N CYS A 17 -44.37 14.65 18.97
CA CYS A 17 -44.56 13.22 18.80
C CYS A 17 -44.91 12.60 20.16
N THR A 18 -46.10 11.99 20.17
CA THR A 18 -46.64 11.11 21.20
C THR A 18 -45.66 9.98 21.53
N GLN A 19 -45.37 9.87 22.82
CA GLN A 19 -44.45 8.94 23.45
C GLN A 19 -45.16 7.60 23.65
N ALA A 20 -44.84 6.61 22.81
CA ALA A 20 -45.10 5.21 23.12
C ALA A 20 -44.18 4.82 24.29
N GLU A 21 -44.72 4.14 25.31
CA GLU A 21 -43.96 3.57 26.42
C GLU A 21 -42.95 2.55 25.89
N ASP A 22 -41.70 2.98 25.80
CA ASP A 22 -40.52 2.15 25.60
C ASP A 22 -40.29 1.34 26.90
N PRO A 23 -40.07 0.02 26.83
CA PRO A 23 -39.75 -0.79 28.00
C PRO A 23 -38.54 -0.18 28.73
N ALA A 24 -38.64 -0.09 30.06
CA ALA A 24 -37.63 0.50 30.92
C ALA A 24 -36.21 0.11 30.48
N PRO A 25 -35.31 1.08 30.21
CA PRO A 25 -33.95 0.78 29.79
C PRO A 25 -33.29 -0.06 30.88
N ALA A 26 -32.71 -1.19 30.47
CA ALA A 26 -31.89 -2.01 31.34
C ALA A 26 -30.88 -1.10 32.08
N PRO A 27 -30.61 -1.35 33.36
CA PRO A 27 -29.65 -0.55 34.11
C PRO A 27 -28.33 -0.49 33.33
N PRO A 28 -27.71 0.69 33.19
CA PRO A 28 -26.45 0.81 32.48
C PRO A 28 -25.46 -0.21 33.04
N PRO A 29 -24.73 -0.95 32.20
CA PRO A 29 -23.70 -1.86 32.68
C PRO A 29 -22.76 -1.08 33.59
N ALA A 30 -22.49 -1.63 34.78
CA ALA A 30 -21.61 -1.00 35.75
C ALA A 30 -20.31 -0.56 35.06
N PRO A 31 -19.74 0.61 35.41
CA PRO A 31 -18.47 1.05 34.88
C PRO A 31 -17.45 -0.07 35.06
N VAL A 32 -17.01 -0.66 33.94
CA VAL A 32 -16.00 -1.71 33.95
C VAL A 32 -14.75 -1.05 34.52
N GLU A 33 -14.42 -1.39 35.75
CA GLU A 33 -13.22 -0.94 36.44
C GLU A 33 -12.03 -1.23 35.54
N PRO A 34 -11.24 -0.23 35.12
CA PRO A 34 -10.17 -0.43 34.16
C PRO A 34 -9.20 -1.44 34.74
N ALA A 35 -9.14 -2.61 34.10
CA ALA A 35 -8.26 -3.71 34.49
C ALA A 35 -6.85 -3.16 34.78
N PRO A 36 -6.19 -3.63 35.85
CA PRO A 36 -4.89 -3.11 36.28
C PRO A 36 -3.94 -3.13 35.08
N ALA A 37 -3.36 -1.97 34.79
CA ALA A 37 -2.40 -1.79 33.70
C ALA A 37 -1.31 -2.87 33.81
N SER A 38 -1.40 -3.88 32.94
CA SER A 38 -0.47 -5.00 32.89
C SER A 38 0.94 -4.44 32.72
N ALA A 39 1.86 -4.79 33.63
CA ALA A 39 3.26 -4.37 33.55
C ALA A 39 3.82 -4.68 32.15
N PRO A 40 4.76 -3.88 31.61
CA PRO A 40 5.27 -4.07 30.26
C PRO A 40 6.02 -5.41 30.16
N GLN A 41 5.33 -6.45 29.70
CA GLN A 41 5.92 -7.76 29.47
C GLN A 41 6.82 -7.69 28.22
N VAL A 42 8.09 -8.04 28.40
CA VAL A 42 9.06 -8.14 27.29
C VAL A 42 9.04 -9.59 26.83
N PHE A 43 8.71 -9.79 25.57
CA PHE A 43 8.70 -11.10 24.92
C PHE A 43 9.99 -11.27 24.11
N GLU A 44 10.43 -12.51 23.99
CA GLU A 44 11.63 -12.91 23.25
C GLU A 44 11.25 -13.99 22.24
N VAL A 45 11.58 -13.78 20.97
CA VAL A 45 11.32 -14.73 19.88
C VAL A 45 12.59 -14.98 19.09
N THR A 46 12.84 -16.25 18.75
CA THR A 46 13.95 -16.65 17.89
C THR A 46 13.45 -16.77 16.46
N ILE A 47 14.01 -15.95 15.56
CA ILE A 47 13.67 -15.92 14.14
C ILE A 47 14.75 -16.67 13.37
N ALA A 48 14.38 -17.80 12.79
CA ALA A 48 15.23 -18.58 11.88
C ALA A 48 14.68 -18.49 10.46
N SER A 49 15.52 -18.70 9.45
CA SER A 49 15.08 -18.76 8.06
C SER A 49 15.71 -19.93 7.31
N VAL A 50 15.04 -20.36 6.26
CA VAL A 50 15.54 -21.32 5.28
C VAL A 50 15.41 -20.67 3.90
N PRO A 51 16.54 -20.28 3.25
CA PRO A 51 17.93 -20.47 3.70
C PRO A 51 18.32 -19.61 4.92
N SER A 52 19.35 -20.05 5.66
CA SER A 52 19.96 -19.26 6.75
C SER A 52 20.78 -18.10 6.18
N GLY A 53 21.00 -17.04 6.97
CA GLY A 53 21.75 -15.88 6.51
C GLY A 53 20.88 -14.77 5.91
N ALA A 54 19.57 -14.79 6.17
CA ALA A 54 18.66 -13.76 5.69
C ALA A 54 18.76 -12.49 6.58
N ALA A 55 18.74 -11.32 5.96
CA ALA A 55 18.67 -10.03 6.64
C ALA A 55 17.28 -9.83 7.25
N VAL A 56 17.25 -9.44 8.52
CA VAL A 56 16.05 -9.21 9.31
C VAL A 56 15.88 -7.71 9.49
N THR A 57 14.77 -7.16 9.01
CA THR A 57 14.44 -5.73 9.12
C THR A 57 13.14 -5.52 9.89
N LEU A 58 13.09 -4.50 10.73
CA LEU A 58 11.89 -4.10 11.48
C LEU A 58 11.57 -2.66 11.12
N GLN A 59 10.41 -2.42 10.52
CA GLN A 59 9.98 -1.09 10.05
C GLN A 59 11.02 -0.38 9.16
N GLY A 60 11.77 -1.15 8.36
CA GLY A 60 12.83 -0.65 7.48
C GLY A 60 14.19 -0.43 8.15
N ALA A 61 14.33 -0.70 9.46
CA ALA A 61 15.61 -0.72 10.15
C ALA A 61 16.18 -2.15 10.17
N GLU A 62 17.39 -2.34 9.65
CA GLU A 62 18.10 -3.62 9.69
C GLU A 62 18.54 -3.94 11.12
N LEU A 63 18.12 -5.11 11.61
CA LEU A 63 18.43 -5.59 12.96
C LEU A 63 19.64 -6.52 12.96
N GLY A 64 19.79 -7.34 11.92
CA GLY A 64 20.84 -8.34 11.81
C GLY A 64 20.48 -9.46 10.84
N VAL A 65 21.09 -10.63 11.05
CA VAL A 65 21.00 -11.78 10.14
C VAL A 65 20.46 -13.01 10.89
N THR A 66 19.65 -13.84 10.24
CA THR A 66 19.11 -15.07 10.84
C THR A 66 20.20 -16.13 11.06
N PRO A 67 20.17 -16.90 12.16
CA PRO A 67 19.19 -16.85 13.27
C PRO A 67 19.35 -15.62 14.16
N TYR A 68 18.24 -14.92 14.46
CA TYR A 68 18.25 -13.69 15.26
C TYR A 68 17.23 -13.74 16.40
N VAL A 69 17.63 -13.28 17.59
CA VAL A 69 16.78 -13.22 18.78
C VAL A 69 16.20 -11.81 18.92
N LEU A 70 14.89 -11.69 18.73
CA LEU A 70 14.18 -10.42 18.79
C LEU A 70 13.46 -10.26 20.13
N LYS A 71 13.72 -9.12 20.80
CA LYS A 71 13.00 -8.71 22.01
C LYS A 71 11.97 -7.64 21.68
N TYR A 72 10.71 -7.87 22.02
CA TYR A 72 9.60 -6.98 21.70
C TYR A 72 8.64 -6.78 22.89
N LYS A 73 7.94 -5.65 22.90
CA LYS A 73 6.97 -5.30 23.96
C LYS A 73 5.51 -5.36 23.49
N ARG A 74 5.30 -5.38 22.18
CA ARG A 74 4.01 -5.35 21.51
C ARG A 74 4.12 -6.09 20.18
N GLN A 75 2.99 -6.54 19.65
CA GLN A 75 2.94 -7.17 18.33
C GLN A 75 3.67 -6.32 17.29
N THR A 76 4.55 -6.96 16.52
CA THR A 76 5.39 -6.28 15.53
C THR A 76 5.54 -7.12 14.26
N SER A 77 5.66 -6.45 13.12
CA SER A 77 5.92 -7.07 11.83
C SER A 77 7.40 -6.97 11.50
N VAL A 78 8.00 -8.11 11.20
CA VAL A 78 9.40 -8.26 10.84
C VAL A 78 9.48 -8.72 9.40
N LEU A 79 10.33 -8.09 8.61
CA LEU A 79 10.53 -8.41 7.20
C LEU A 79 11.89 -9.10 7.02
N VAL A 80 11.85 -10.35 6.58
CA VAL A 80 13.02 -11.19 6.35
C VAL A 80 13.33 -11.21 4.85
N THR A 81 14.54 -10.81 4.48
CA THR A 81 14.98 -10.69 3.07
C THR A 81 16.29 -11.43 2.89
N ALA A 82 16.45 -12.16 1.80
CA ALA A 82 17.72 -12.80 1.45
C ALA A 82 18.02 -12.56 -0.03
N ASP A 83 19.30 -12.58 -0.41
CA ASP A 83 19.73 -12.42 -1.79
C ASP A 83 19.19 -13.56 -2.66
N GLY A 84 18.48 -13.21 -3.73
CA GLY A 84 17.83 -14.18 -4.61
C GLY A 84 16.53 -14.78 -4.05
N PHE A 85 15.95 -14.19 -2.99
CA PHE A 85 14.67 -14.63 -2.42
C PHE A 85 13.68 -13.47 -2.27
N PHE A 86 12.39 -13.80 -2.34
CA PHE A 86 11.34 -12.85 -2.01
C PHE A 86 11.34 -12.50 -0.52
N ALA A 87 11.20 -11.21 -0.21
CA ALA A 87 11.02 -10.74 1.15
C ALA A 87 9.73 -11.31 1.75
N LYS A 88 9.82 -11.83 2.98
CA LYS A 88 8.69 -12.41 3.71
C LYS A 88 8.42 -11.63 4.98
N GLU A 89 7.20 -11.13 5.11
CA GLU A 89 6.73 -10.44 6.32
C GLU A 89 6.16 -11.46 7.32
N ILE A 90 6.60 -11.35 8.57
CA ILE A 90 6.22 -12.23 9.67
C ILE A 90 5.71 -11.35 10.80
N THR A 91 4.48 -11.61 11.24
CA THR A 91 3.88 -10.91 12.37
C THR A 91 4.11 -11.72 13.64
N VAL A 92 4.86 -11.16 14.59
CA VAL A 92 5.11 -11.77 15.90
C VAL A 92 4.29 -11.04 16.97
N GLY A 93 3.52 -11.79 17.75
CA GLY A 93 2.66 -11.31 18.82
C GLY A 93 2.94 -12.00 20.16
N PRO A 94 2.26 -11.61 21.24
CA PRO A 94 2.40 -12.27 22.55
C PRO A 94 1.96 -13.74 22.53
N ASP A 95 1.04 -14.09 21.62
CA ASP A 95 0.50 -15.45 21.45
C ASP A 95 1.26 -16.27 20.38
N SER A 96 2.33 -15.73 19.81
CA SER A 96 3.12 -16.42 18.77
C SER A 96 4.12 -17.39 19.37
N ASP A 97 4.51 -18.41 18.60
CA ASP A 97 5.53 -19.36 19.00
C ASP A 97 6.87 -18.67 19.31
N PRO A 98 7.61 -19.14 20.33
CA PRO A 98 8.92 -18.58 20.70
C PRO A 98 10.00 -18.85 19.65
N THR A 99 9.75 -19.75 18.70
CA THR A 99 10.65 -20.07 17.59
C THR A 99 9.86 -20.04 16.29
N VAL A 100 10.19 -19.09 15.42
CA VAL A 100 9.52 -18.91 14.13
C VAL A 100 10.51 -19.20 13.01
N VAL A 101 10.15 -20.12 12.12
CA VAL A 101 10.97 -20.51 10.97
C VAL A 101 10.37 -19.94 9.68
N ALA A 102 11.11 -19.04 9.04
CA ALA A 102 10.74 -18.39 7.80
C ALA A 102 11.23 -19.19 6.58
N THR A 103 10.33 -19.87 5.90
CA THR A 103 10.62 -20.44 4.56
C THR A 103 10.54 -19.35 3.50
N LEU A 104 11.66 -19.00 2.88
CA LEU A 104 11.71 -18.00 1.82
C LEU A 104 11.50 -18.65 0.45
N THR A 105 10.82 -17.95 -0.44
CA THR A 105 10.60 -18.40 -1.83
C THR A 105 11.72 -17.82 -2.70
N PRO A 106 12.45 -18.64 -3.47
CA PRO A 106 13.45 -18.13 -4.39
C PRO A 106 12.81 -17.18 -5.40
N LEU A 107 13.50 -16.09 -5.67
CA LEU A 107 13.19 -15.18 -6.76
C LEU A 107 13.83 -15.82 -8.00
N ASP A 108 13.14 -16.77 -8.64
CA ASP A 108 13.59 -17.27 -9.92
C ASP A 108 13.66 -16.08 -10.88
N ASP A 109 14.88 -15.68 -11.28
CA ASP A 109 15.15 -14.58 -12.22
C ASP A 109 14.61 -14.87 -13.64
N ASP A 110 14.04 -16.06 -13.84
CA ASP A 110 13.50 -16.50 -15.10
C ASP A 110 12.01 -16.19 -15.19
N GLY A 111 11.67 -15.10 -15.88
CA GLY A 111 10.42 -14.99 -16.65
C GLY A 111 10.31 -16.03 -17.77
N GLY A 112 10.73 -17.28 -17.50
CA GLY A 112 10.83 -18.38 -18.45
C GLY A 112 9.85 -19.47 -18.08
N ALA A 113 8.77 -19.56 -18.84
CA ALA A 113 7.94 -20.74 -18.93
C ALA A 113 8.78 -21.97 -19.29
N THR A 114 9.20 -22.76 -18.31
CA THR A 114 9.62 -24.14 -18.57
C THR A 114 8.52 -25.08 -18.13
N THR A 115 7.64 -25.30 -19.11
CA THR A 115 6.85 -26.50 -19.37
C THR A 115 7.47 -27.74 -18.75
N GLY A 116 6.64 -28.53 -18.06
CA GLY A 116 7.02 -29.80 -17.48
C GLY A 116 7.79 -30.68 -18.47
N ALA A 117 9.04 -30.98 -18.11
CA ALA A 117 9.77 -32.12 -18.63
C ALA A 117 9.91 -33.10 -17.46
N ALA A 118 9.33 -34.27 -17.66
CA ALA A 118 9.34 -35.40 -16.75
C ALA A 118 10.76 -35.80 -16.32
N PRO A 119 10.92 -36.39 -15.13
CA PRO A 119 12.22 -36.85 -14.64
C PRO A 119 12.68 -38.05 -15.49
N LEU A 120 13.84 -37.91 -16.12
CA LEU A 120 14.61 -39.04 -16.65
C LEU A 120 15.73 -39.33 -15.65
N ASP A 121 15.61 -40.51 -15.04
CA ASP A 121 16.59 -41.17 -14.20
C ASP A 121 18.03 -41.09 -14.74
N GLY A 122 18.97 -40.76 -13.85
CA GLY A 122 20.40 -40.87 -14.09
C GLY A 122 21.20 -40.73 -12.80
N PRO A 123 21.99 -41.75 -12.37
CA PRO A 123 22.65 -41.76 -11.08
C PRO A 123 24.07 -41.16 -11.11
N ALA A 124 24.38 -40.46 -10.02
CA ALA A 124 25.63 -40.41 -9.26
C ALA A 124 26.99 -40.52 -9.99
N THR A 125 27.80 -39.45 -9.90
CA THR A 125 29.24 -39.41 -9.51
C THR A 125 29.78 -38.01 -9.86
N GLY A 126 30.64 -37.33 -9.11
CA GLY A 126 31.40 -37.65 -7.92
C GLY A 126 32.00 -36.37 -7.33
N ALA A 127 32.61 -36.53 -6.17
CA ALA A 127 33.29 -35.51 -5.40
C ALA A 127 34.60 -35.02 -6.05
N VAL A 128 34.92 -33.73 -5.87
CA VAL A 128 36.26 -33.14 -5.64
C VAL A 128 36.02 -31.67 -5.21
N ALA A 129 36.28 -31.27 -3.96
CA ALA A 129 37.57 -30.91 -3.35
C ALA A 129 38.11 -29.51 -3.72
N MET A 130 38.16 -28.63 -2.71
CA MET A 130 39.18 -27.62 -2.37
C MET A 130 39.65 -26.56 -3.40
N ALA A 131 39.37 -25.29 -3.10
CA ALA A 131 40.31 -24.16 -3.07
C ALA A 131 39.55 -22.90 -2.60
N ASP A 132 39.72 -22.45 -1.36
CA ASP A 132 40.73 -21.44 -0.98
C ASP A 132 40.65 -20.17 -1.84
N LYS A 133 39.83 -19.20 -1.40
CA LYS A 133 39.82 -17.85 -1.97
C LYS A 133 39.88 -16.83 -0.82
N PRO A 134 40.95 -16.01 -0.72
CA PRO A 134 41.12 -15.02 0.34
C PRO A 134 40.13 -13.85 0.20
N PRO A 135 39.86 -13.12 1.31
CA PRO A 135 38.90 -12.02 1.34
C PRO A 135 39.39 -10.80 0.54
N PRO A 136 38.51 -10.07 -0.17
CA PRO A 136 38.87 -8.78 -0.74
C PRO A 136 39.03 -7.74 0.38
N THR A 137 40.22 -7.15 0.42
CA THR A 137 40.58 -5.98 1.22
C THR A 137 39.71 -4.77 0.89
N ALA A 138 39.27 -4.08 1.93
CA ALA A 138 38.55 -2.82 1.87
C ALA A 138 39.51 -1.69 1.47
N ASP A 139 39.32 -1.12 0.29
CA ASP A 139 39.91 0.16 -0.09
C ASP A 139 38.87 1.27 0.00
N ALA A 140 39.05 2.13 1.00
CA ALA A 140 38.40 3.41 1.13
C ALA A 140 38.90 4.35 0.02
N LYS A 141 37.97 4.96 -0.74
CA LYS A 141 38.30 6.14 -1.54
C LYS A 141 37.19 7.17 -1.48
N ALA A 142 37.43 8.17 -0.64
CA ALA A 142 36.75 9.45 -0.70
C ALA A 142 36.99 10.11 -2.08
N SER A 143 35.93 10.61 -2.71
CA SER A 143 36.05 11.59 -3.79
C SER A 143 34.93 12.62 -3.69
N ALA A 144 35.36 13.87 -3.53
CA ALA A 144 34.54 15.05 -3.43
C ALA A 144 34.18 15.61 -4.83
N GLY A 145 32.94 16.09 -4.97
CA GLY A 145 32.48 17.13 -5.93
C GLY A 145 32.48 16.79 -7.43
N PRO A 146 31.82 17.57 -8.31
CA PRO A 146 31.13 18.85 -8.09
C PRO A 146 29.66 18.91 -8.62
N LYS A 147 29.02 20.03 -8.27
CA LYS A 147 27.75 20.57 -8.80
C LYS A 147 27.91 21.04 -10.26
N PRO A 148 26.91 20.80 -11.12
CA PRO A 148 26.39 21.86 -12.01
C PRO A 148 24.85 21.81 -12.07
N ALA A 149 24.15 22.92 -11.86
CA ALA A 149 23.79 23.95 -12.84
C ALA A 149 22.48 23.64 -13.57
N SER A 150 21.62 24.65 -13.51
CA SER A 150 20.26 24.77 -14.04
C SER A 150 20.17 24.50 -15.54
N ALA A 151 19.04 23.94 -15.99
CA ALA A 151 18.56 24.17 -17.35
C ALA A 151 17.04 24.29 -17.38
N THR A 152 16.63 25.40 -17.97
CA THR A 152 15.29 25.87 -18.29
C THR A 152 14.90 25.38 -19.69
N SER A 153 13.68 24.88 -19.88
CA SER A 153 12.94 24.90 -21.17
C SER A 153 11.49 24.47 -20.88
N SER A 154 10.42 25.26 -21.00
CA SER A 154 9.92 26.11 -22.10
C SER A 154 9.61 25.32 -23.39
N GLY A 155 8.31 25.22 -23.72
CA GLY A 155 7.77 24.73 -25.00
C GLY A 155 6.97 23.43 -24.83
N ALA A 156 5.80 23.22 -25.43
CA ALA A 156 5.07 24.00 -26.42
C ALA A 156 3.59 23.56 -26.40
N LYS A 157 2.73 24.50 -26.81
CA LYS A 157 1.34 24.27 -27.21
C LYS A 157 1.29 23.33 -28.41
N SER A 158 0.41 22.34 -28.39
CA SER A 158 -0.19 21.80 -29.61
C SER A 158 -1.69 21.61 -29.40
N ALA A 159 -2.45 22.52 -30.02
CA ALA A 159 -3.84 22.31 -30.34
C ALA A 159 -3.92 21.35 -31.53
N SER A 160 -4.79 20.35 -31.46
CA SER A 160 -5.31 19.68 -32.64
C SER A 160 -6.81 19.50 -32.47
N SER A 161 -7.53 20.26 -33.29
CA SER A 161 -8.96 20.19 -33.55
C SER A 161 -9.29 19.08 -34.57
N PHE A 162 -10.60 18.89 -34.78
CA PHE A 162 -11.31 18.14 -35.83
C PHE A 162 -11.82 16.73 -35.47
N PRO A 163 -12.88 16.22 -36.12
CA PRO A 163 -14.26 16.68 -35.96
C PRO A 163 -15.27 15.52 -35.68
N THR A 164 -16.49 15.92 -35.35
CA THR A 164 -17.71 15.12 -35.12
C THR A 164 -18.21 14.36 -36.35
N THR A 165 -18.79 13.16 -36.16
CA THR A 165 -19.98 12.66 -36.89
C THR A 165 -20.65 11.47 -36.15
N PRO A 166 -21.93 11.14 -36.45
CA PRO A 166 -22.93 10.71 -35.45
C PRO A 166 -23.43 9.26 -35.58
N SER A 167 -24.32 8.90 -34.64
CA SER A 167 -25.41 7.91 -34.76
C SER A 167 -25.08 6.42 -34.88
N SER A 168 -25.53 5.64 -33.89
CA SER A 168 -26.61 4.67 -34.14
C SER A 168 -27.28 4.23 -32.84
N SER A 169 -28.58 4.47 -32.75
CA SER A 169 -29.54 3.85 -31.84
C SER A 169 -29.69 2.35 -32.14
N GLY A 170 -29.75 1.54 -31.09
CA GLY A 170 -30.09 0.12 -31.18
C GLY A 170 -30.51 -0.44 -29.82
N THR A 171 -31.80 -0.33 -29.51
CA THR A 171 -32.47 -1.02 -28.40
C THR A 171 -32.59 -2.50 -28.74
N ALA A 172 -32.06 -3.38 -27.90
CA ALA A 172 -32.50 -4.78 -27.82
C ALA A 172 -32.15 -5.36 -26.45
N THR A 173 -33.17 -5.52 -25.61
CA THR A 173 -33.15 -6.36 -24.42
C THR A 173 -33.26 -7.83 -24.86
N PRO A 174 -32.41 -8.73 -24.33
CA PRO A 174 -32.81 -10.12 -24.13
C PRO A 174 -32.81 -10.49 -22.63
N PRO A 175 -33.49 -11.60 -22.28
CA PRO A 175 -33.97 -11.88 -20.94
C PRO A 175 -32.90 -12.48 -20.02
N ALA A 176 -33.25 -12.49 -18.73
CA ALA A 176 -32.51 -13.04 -17.61
C ALA A 176 -31.93 -14.43 -17.92
N ASP A 177 -30.60 -14.53 -17.87
CA ASP A 177 -29.91 -15.81 -17.79
C ASP A 177 -29.03 -15.87 -16.54
N ILE A 178 -29.09 -17.04 -15.93
CA ILE A 178 -28.67 -17.40 -14.59
C ILE A 178 -27.22 -17.88 -14.70
N ASP A 179 -26.26 -16.96 -14.51
CA ASP A 179 -24.93 -17.22 -13.95
C ASP A 179 -24.14 -15.91 -13.98
N LYS A 180 -24.32 -15.10 -12.94
CA LYS A 180 -23.52 -13.88 -12.75
C LYS A 180 -22.31 -14.27 -11.92
N PRO A 181 -21.12 -14.55 -12.52
CA PRO A 181 -19.92 -14.74 -11.73
C PRO A 181 -19.72 -13.49 -10.88
N ALA A 182 -19.51 -13.68 -9.58
CA ALA A 182 -19.25 -12.60 -8.64
C ALA A 182 -18.20 -11.64 -9.23
N PRO A 183 -18.43 -10.31 -9.23
CA PRO A 183 -17.48 -9.37 -9.81
C PRO A 183 -16.16 -9.51 -9.05
N LYS A 184 -15.17 -10.15 -9.69
CA LYS A 184 -13.81 -10.28 -9.17
C LYS A 184 -13.37 -8.90 -8.74
N SER A 185 -13.01 -8.79 -7.46
CA SER A 185 -12.67 -7.55 -6.76
C SER A 185 -11.85 -6.63 -7.64
N SER A 186 -12.49 -5.56 -8.08
CA SER A 186 -12.03 -4.64 -9.11
C SER A 186 -10.90 -3.77 -8.58
N SER A 187 -9.68 -4.28 -8.58
CA SER A 187 -8.50 -3.42 -8.63
C SER A 187 -8.57 -2.68 -9.98
N LEU A 188 -9.01 -1.42 -9.97
CA LEU A 188 -9.05 -0.63 -11.20
C LEU A 188 -7.60 -0.35 -11.61
N PRO A 189 -7.20 -0.62 -12.87
CA PRO A 189 -5.80 -0.67 -13.31
C PRO A 189 -5.20 0.72 -13.58
N TYR A 190 -5.65 1.74 -12.86
CA TYR A 190 -5.23 3.12 -13.09
C TYR A 190 -4.38 3.62 -11.96
N ASP A 191 -3.18 4.10 -12.29
CA ASP A 191 -2.26 4.70 -11.32
C ASP A 191 -2.66 6.14 -10.97
N ASN A 192 -3.28 6.86 -11.91
CA ASN A 192 -3.62 8.27 -11.78
C ASN A 192 -4.86 8.69 -12.59
N VAL A 193 -5.38 9.89 -12.32
CA VAL A 193 -6.61 10.40 -12.96
C VAL A 193 -6.41 10.70 -14.43
N ALA A 194 -5.21 11.12 -14.85
CA ALA A 194 -4.93 11.39 -16.27
C ALA A 194 -5.03 10.11 -17.12
N ALA A 195 -4.50 8.99 -16.64
CA ALA A 195 -4.61 7.70 -17.31
C ALA A 195 -6.08 7.24 -17.44
N ALA A 196 -6.85 7.31 -16.36
CA ALA A 196 -8.28 6.99 -16.39
C ALA A 196 -9.05 7.91 -17.35
N LYS A 197 -8.72 9.20 -17.36
CA LYS A 197 -9.35 10.19 -18.25
C LYS A 197 -9.00 9.94 -19.73
N ALA A 198 -7.76 9.56 -20.03
CA ALA A 198 -7.33 9.26 -21.39
C ALA A 198 -8.10 8.05 -21.95
N ASP A 199 -8.26 6.99 -21.18
CA ASP A 199 -9.04 5.82 -21.60
C ASP A 199 -10.54 6.10 -21.74
N TYR A 200 -11.10 6.96 -20.88
CA TYR A 200 -12.48 7.41 -21.02
C TYR A 200 -12.68 8.22 -22.31
N GLN A 201 -11.76 9.14 -22.61
CA GLN A 201 -11.81 9.93 -23.85
C GLN A 201 -11.61 9.08 -25.10
N ALA A 202 -10.81 8.01 -25.01
CA ALA A 202 -10.63 7.03 -26.07
C ALA A 202 -11.82 6.07 -26.23
N GLY A 203 -12.85 6.16 -25.38
CA GLY A 203 -14.01 5.27 -25.42
C GLY A 203 -13.73 3.83 -24.94
N LYS A 204 -12.59 3.57 -24.31
CA LYS A 204 -12.22 2.23 -23.80
C LYS A 204 -12.98 1.85 -22.54
N ILE A 205 -13.37 2.85 -21.74
CA ILE A 205 -14.17 2.66 -20.52
C ILE A 205 -15.42 3.53 -20.57
N ASN A 206 -16.49 3.02 -19.95
CA ASN A 206 -17.73 3.79 -19.79
C ASN A 206 -17.61 4.82 -18.66
N ARG A 207 -18.58 5.75 -18.61
CA ARG A 207 -18.62 6.83 -17.62
C ARG A 207 -18.65 6.31 -16.18
N ASP A 208 -19.44 5.28 -15.90
CA ASP A 208 -19.57 4.73 -14.53
C ASP A 208 -18.25 4.14 -14.04
N THR A 209 -17.51 3.46 -14.94
CA THR A 209 -16.19 2.88 -14.66
C THR A 209 -15.15 3.96 -14.42
N TYR A 210 -15.19 5.05 -15.21
CA TYR A 210 -14.36 6.22 -14.98
C TYR A 210 -14.65 6.87 -13.61
N ASP A 211 -15.92 7.10 -13.28
CA ASP A 211 -16.32 7.72 -12.00
C ASP A 211 -15.91 6.84 -10.80
N GLN A 212 -16.03 5.51 -10.93
CA GLN A 212 -15.52 4.57 -9.92
C GLN A 212 -13.99 4.64 -9.79
N ALA A 213 -13.27 4.71 -10.90
CA ALA A 213 -11.80 4.83 -10.90
C ALA A 213 -11.35 6.11 -10.20
N VAL A 214 -11.95 7.25 -10.55
CA VAL A 214 -11.65 8.54 -9.93
C VAL A 214 -11.97 8.51 -8.43
N ARG A 215 -13.09 7.90 -8.02
CA ARG A 215 -13.45 7.76 -6.60
C ARG A 215 -12.40 6.96 -5.83
N LYS A 216 -11.94 5.82 -6.37
CA LYS A 216 -10.89 5.00 -5.73
C LYS A 216 -9.55 5.73 -5.67
N LEU A 217 -9.14 6.37 -6.76
CA LEU A 217 -7.92 7.19 -6.81
C LEU A 217 -7.96 8.32 -5.78
N LYS A 218 -9.12 8.97 -5.62
CA LYS A 218 -9.31 10.03 -4.62
C LYS A 218 -9.20 9.49 -3.20
N ALA A 219 -9.78 8.32 -2.91
CA ALA A 219 -9.65 7.67 -1.61
C ALA A 219 -8.18 7.36 -1.29
N ARG A 220 -7.46 6.71 -2.23
CA ARG A 220 -6.02 6.42 -2.09
C ARG A 220 -5.19 7.67 -1.84
N ARG A 221 -5.47 8.78 -2.55
CA ARG A 221 -4.82 10.08 -2.31
C ARG A 221 -5.07 10.58 -0.89
N ILE A 222 -6.31 10.51 -0.40
CA ILE A 222 -6.67 10.93 0.96
C ILE A 222 -5.91 10.10 1.99
N ASP A 223 -5.85 8.79 1.84
CA ASP A 223 -5.15 7.88 2.76
C ASP A 223 -3.67 8.23 2.87
N LYS A 224 -2.98 8.42 1.73
CA LYS A 224 -1.56 8.84 1.72
C LYS A 224 -1.36 10.20 2.41
N LEU A 225 -2.26 11.16 2.19
CA LEU A 225 -2.20 12.48 2.84
C LEU A 225 -2.40 12.39 4.36
N LEU A 226 -3.27 11.49 4.84
CA LEU A 226 -3.48 11.26 6.26
C LEU A 226 -2.22 10.68 6.91
N VAL A 227 -1.57 9.70 6.28
CA VAL A 227 -0.31 9.12 6.79
C VAL A 227 0.78 10.18 6.94
N ILE A 228 1.00 11.03 5.93
CA ILE A 228 2.02 12.09 6.02
C ILE A 228 1.64 13.18 7.03
N LYS A 229 0.35 13.50 7.14
CA LYS A 229 -0.12 14.42 8.18
C LYS A 229 0.15 13.87 9.58
N GLU A 230 -0.01 12.57 9.77
CA GLU A 230 0.28 11.89 11.03
C GLU A 230 1.78 11.94 11.36
N LEU A 231 2.65 11.61 10.39
CA LEU A 231 4.11 11.71 10.56
C LEU A 231 4.56 13.14 10.93
N TYR A 232 3.94 14.15 10.33
CA TYR A 232 4.21 15.54 10.69
C TYR A 232 3.73 15.88 12.10
N ARG A 233 2.54 15.40 12.49
CA ARG A 233 2.01 15.57 13.86
C ARG A 233 2.90 14.94 14.92
N GLN A 234 3.51 13.80 14.60
CA GLN A 234 4.44 13.08 15.48
C GLN A 234 5.83 13.72 15.54
N GLY A 235 6.13 14.71 14.69
CA GLY A 235 7.47 15.32 14.61
C GLY A 235 8.50 14.46 13.87
N THR A 236 8.09 13.36 13.23
CA THR A 236 8.98 12.46 12.46
C THR A 236 9.49 13.11 11.19
N ILE A 237 8.70 14.03 10.60
CA ILE A 237 9.09 14.81 9.43
C ILE A 237 8.90 16.31 9.70
N ASP A 238 9.78 17.14 9.14
CA ASP A 238 9.65 18.59 9.23
C ASP A 238 8.59 19.14 8.24
N LYS A 239 8.27 20.43 8.39
CA LYS A 239 7.27 21.11 7.54
C LYS A 239 7.66 21.13 6.06
N GLY A 240 8.94 21.32 5.74
CA GLY A 240 9.45 21.32 4.37
C GLY A 240 9.29 19.95 3.72
N GLU A 241 9.62 18.88 4.45
CA GLU A 241 9.44 17.50 4.00
C GLU A 241 7.96 17.14 3.82
N TYR A 242 7.08 17.55 4.75
CA TYR A 242 5.62 17.42 4.61
C TYR A 242 5.12 18.04 3.29
N GLN A 243 5.54 19.27 2.98
CA GLN A 243 5.12 19.96 1.75
C GLN A 243 5.68 19.31 0.47
N ARG A 244 6.90 18.77 0.51
CA ARG A 244 7.46 17.98 -0.61
C ARG A 244 6.63 16.73 -0.86
N ARG A 245 6.40 15.90 0.17
CA ARG A 245 5.63 14.65 0.03
C ARG A 245 4.19 14.90 -0.39
N LYS A 246 3.54 15.94 0.16
CA LYS A 246 2.20 16.36 -0.28
C LYS A 246 2.16 16.69 -1.77
N ARG A 247 3.15 17.43 -2.30
CA ARG A 247 3.24 17.75 -3.73
C ARG A 247 3.42 16.50 -4.58
N ILE A 248 4.26 15.56 -4.15
CA ILE A 248 4.46 14.27 -4.85
C ILE A 248 3.13 13.51 -4.97
N ILE A 249 2.37 13.39 -3.88
CA ILE A 249 1.05 12.73 -3.91
C ILE A 249 0.04 13.47 -4.80
N ASP A 250 0.05 14.80 -4.73
CA ASP A 250 -0.83 15.61 -5.58
C ASP A 250 -0.49 15.45 -7.07
N ASN A 251 0.79 15.30 -7.41
CA ASN A 251 1.26 15.04 -8.78
C ASN A 251 0.96 13.61 -9.22
N GLU A 252 1.24 12.60 -8.38
CA GLU A 252 0.93 11.19 -8.65
C GLU A 252 -0.56 11.01 -8.91
N TYR A 253 -1.44 11.60 -8.10
CA TYR A 253 -2.88 11.54 -8.32
C TYR A 253 -3.31 12.19 -9.64
N LYS A 254 -2.72 13.33 -10.01
CA LYS A 254 -3.07 14.04 -11.24
C LYS A 254 -2.44 13.42 -12.49
N GLY A 255 -1.31 12.73 -12.36
CA GLY A 255 -0.48 12.25 -13.47
C GLY A 255 0.29 13.37 -14.17
N VAL A 256 0.97 14.24 -13.41
CA VAL A 256 1.76 15.39 -13.93
C VAL A 256 3.21 15.29 -13.49
#